data_AF-A0A6P0MPH9-F1
#
_entry.id   AF-A0A6P0MPH9-F1
#
_cell.length_a   1.000
_cell.length_b   1.000
_cell.length_c   1.000
_cell.angle_alpha   90.00
_cell.angle_beta   90.00
_cell.angle_gamma   90.00
#
_symmetry.space_group_name_H-M   'P 1'
#
loop_
_entity.id
_entity.type
_entity.pdbx_description
1 polymer ?
#
loop_
_entity_poly.entity_id
_entity_poly.type
_entity_poly.pdbx_seq_one_letter_code
_entity_poly.pdbx_strand_id
1 'polypeptide(L)'
;MGTQTTRRIAIQPSPIVFNPPHTEGDTDFDGNGPNINIETRLERAGSVLNITLRATFRETKSDWTTFAGQITQRVFDVETEHPGWDIQSVHSQFVDTLNVTDFDHNINSYPRQGLVSLYEIQGDTDGGVFGGDDQPWVQVFFNPFELTLVRKVEQLQA
;
A
#
# COMPACT_ATOMS: atom_id res chain seq x y z
N MET A 1 -41.27 -4.96 -8.66
CA MET A 1 -39.90 -4.65 -8.16
C MET A 1 -38.94 -5.43 -9.05
N GLY A 2 -38.09 -4.74 -9.83
CA GLY A 2 -37.10 -5.43 -10.67
C GLY A 2 -35.96 -5.96 -9.82
N THR A 3 -35.59 -7.23 -9.99
CA THR A 3 -34.40 -7.81 -9.37
C THR A 3 -33.14 -7.18 -9.99
N GLN A 4 -32.34 -6.47 -9.20
CA GLN A 4 -31.05 -5.99 -9.67
C GLN A 4 -30.12 -7.18 -9.93
N THR A 5 -29.47 -7.21 -11.08
CA THR A 5 -28.47 -8.24 -11.40
C THR A 5 -27.17 -7.91 -10.68
N THR A 6 -26.72 -8.80 -9.80
CA THR A 6 -25.45 -8.67 -9.07
C THR A 6 -24.47 -9.77 -9.49
N ARG A 7 -23.17 -9.48 -9.37
CA ARG A 7 -22.09 -10.43 -9.62
C ARG A 7 -21.01 -10.28 -8.55
N ARG A 8 -20.50 -11.39 -8.03
CA ARG A 8 -19.32 -11.39 -7.16
C ARG A 8 -18.06 -11.61 -7.98
N ILE A 9 -17.00 -10.86 -7.68
CA ILE A 9 -15.67 -11.03 -8.28
C ILE A 9 -14.60 -10.93 -7.20
N ALA A 10 -13.43 -11.48 -7.50
CA ALA A 10 -12.20 -11.26 -6.78
C ALA A 10 -11.19 -10.60 -7.73
N ILE A 11 -10.51 -9.57 -7.26
CA ILE A 11 -9.40 -8.94 -7.99
C ILE A 11 -8.12 -9.15 -7.21
N GLN A 12 -7.00 -9.38 -7.90
CA GLN A 12 -5.69 -9.48 -7.28
C GLN A 12 -4.86 -8.27 -7.71
N PRO A 13 -4.68 -7.26 -6.84
CA PRO A 13 -3.81 -6.14 -7.15
C PRO A 13 -2.37 -6.60 -7.34
N SER A 14 -1.66 -5.93 -8.25
CA SER A 14 -0.20 -6.06 -8.36
C SER A 14 0.48 -5.52 -7.09
N PRO A 15 1.64 -6.06 -6.70
CA PRO A 15 2.43 -5.49 -5.63
C PRO A 15 2.81 -4.03 -5.89
N ILE A 16 2.92 -3.24 -4.82
CA ILE A 16 3.35 -1.84 -4.88
C ILE A 16 4.72 -1.73 -4.21
N VAL A 17 5.69 -1.12 -4.90
CA VAL A 17 6.99 -0.76 -4.35
C VAL A 17 7.01 0.74 -4.09
N PHE A 18 7.51 1.15 -2.93
CA PHE A 18 7.61 2.54 -2.54
C PHE A 18 8.93 2.83 -1.82
N ASN A 19 9.67 3.80 -2.35
CA ASN A 19 10.84 4.40 -1.74
C ASN A 19 10.43 5.80 -1.23
N PRO A 20 10.16 5.97 0.07
CA PRO A 20 9.84 7.29 0.59
C PRO A 20 11.02 8.25 0.39
N PRO A 21 10.76 9.52 0.04
CA PRO A 21 11.82 10.50 -0.13
C PRO A 21 12.48 10.82 1.23
N HIS A 22 13.76 11.19 1.18
CA HIS A 22 14.46 11.77 2.31
C HIS A 22 13.82 13.11 2.73
N THR A 23 13.71 13.36 4.04
CA THR A 23 12.99 14.52 4.59
C THR A 23 13.69 15.26 5.74
N GLU A 24 14.57 14.62 6.50
CA GLU A 24 15.24 15.22 7.67
C GLU A 24 16.50 14.41 8.02
N GLY A 25 17.53 15.07 8.57
CA GLY A 25 18.80 14.43 8.96
C GLY A 25 19.80 14.38 7.80
N ASP A 26 20.81 13.54 7.95
CA ASP A 26 21.59 13.09 6.80
C ASP A 26 20.88 11.94 6.07
N THR A 27 21.59 11.19 5.25
CA THR A 27 21.04 10.13 4.42
C THR A 27 21.45 8.74 4.88
N ASP A 28 22.05 8.58 6.05
CA ASP A 28 22.61 7.31 6.55
C ASP A 28 22.06 7.01 7.95
N PHE A 29 21.59 5.79 8.18
CA PHE A 29 21.13 5.35 9.49
C PHE A 29 22.26 4.86 10.41
N ASP A 30 23.47 4.55 9.90
CA ASP A 30 24.66 4.09 10.65
C ASP A 30 24.37 3.03 11.74
N GLY A 31 23.48 2.05 11.45
CA GLY A 31 23.10 0.99 12.39
C GLY A 31 22.22 1.45 13.56
N ASN A 32 21.60 2.63 13.47
CA ASN A 32 20.85 3.26 14.55
C ASN A 32 19.33 3.09 14.44
N GLY A 33 18.86 2.21 13.57
CA GLY A 33 17.45 2.10 13.18
C GLY A 33 17.35 2.05 11.66
N PRO A 34 16.14 2.05 11.08
CA PRO A 34 15.03 2.90 11.49
C PRO A 34 13.90 2.27 12.32
N ASN A 35 13.18 3.12 13.06
CA ASN A 35 11.77 2.89 13.39
C ASN A 35 10.92 3.08 12.14
N ILE A 36 10.09 2.09 11.83
CA ILE A 36 9.32 2.03 10.60
C ILE A 36 7.84 2.02 10.93
N ASN A 37 7.11 3.02 10.43
CA ASN A 37 5.66 3.11 10.48
C ASN A 37 5.10 3.06 9.05
N ILE A 38 4.19 2.12 8.81
CA ILE A 38 3.54 1.93 7.51
C ILE A 38 2.03 1.88 7.72
N GLU A 39 1.31 2.62 6.88
CA GLU A 39 -0.15 2.55 6.78
C GLU A 39 -0.53 2.31 5.32
N THR A 40 -1.33 1.28 5.08
CA THR A 40 -1.88 0.96 3.75
C THR A 40 -3.39 1.06 3.81
N ARG A 41 -3.99 1.85 2.92
CA ARG A 41 -5.44 2.06 2.84
C ARG A 41 -5.98 1.70 1.47
N LEU A 42 -7.07 0.95 1.43
CA LEU A 42 -7.93 0.80 0.26
C LEU A 42 -9.02 1.86 0.32
N GLU A 43 -9.17 2.60 -0.76
CA GLU A 43 -10.11 3.72 -0.85
C GLU A 43 -10.96 3.55 -2.10
N ARG A 44 -12.27 3.72 -1.95
CA ARG A 44 -13.21 3.70 -3.07
C ARG A 44 -13.56 5.13 -3.47
N ALA A 45 -13.28 5.48 -4.72
CA ALA A 45 -13.67 6.74 -5.34
C ALA A 45 -14.63 6.45 -6.50
N GLY A 46 -15.93 6.36 -6.19
CA GLY A 46 -16.96 6.04 -7.19
C GLY A 46 -16.80 4.62 -7.77
N SER A 47 -16.40 4.55 -9.05
CA SER A 47 -16.12 3.35 -9.84
C SER A 47 -14.71 2.80 -9.65
N VAL A 48 -13.83 3.55 -8.99
CA VAL A 48 -12.40 3.26 -8.89
C VAL A 48 -12.04 2.82 -7.48
N LEU A 49 -11.13 1.86 -7.37
CA LEU A 49 -10.44 1.53 -6.13
C LEU A 49 -8.98 1.99 -6.22
N ASN A 50 -8.52 2.69 -5.18
CA ASN A 50 -7.16 3.15 -5.01
C ASN A 50 -6.55 2.53 -3.77
N ILE A 51 -5.24 2.29 -3.80
CA ILE A 51 -4.44 2.05 -2.60
C ILE A 51 -3.63 3.32 -2.31
N THR A 52 -3.70 3.79 -1.07
CA THR A 52 -2.80 4.80 -0.53
C THR A 52 -1.84 4.12 0.45
N LEU A 53 -0.54 4.25 0.20
CA LEU A 53 0.52 3.75 1.05
C LEU A 53 1.28 4.94 1.64
N ARG A 54 1.33 5.03 2.96
CA ARG A 54 2.18 5.97 3.69
C ARG A 54 3.24 5.19 4.43
N ALA A 55 4.48 5.66 4.35
CA ALA A 55 5.60 5.06 5.06
C ALA A 55 6.48 6.14 5.69
N THR A 56 7.04 5.83 6.84
CA THR A 56 8.02 6.65 7.55
C THR A 56 9.08 5.71 8.12
N PHE A 57 10.32 5.99 7.79
CA PHE A 57 11.52 5.35 8.30
C PHE A 57 12.29 6.43 9.02
N ARG A 58 12.51 6.28 10.32
CA ARG A 58 13.15 7.29 11.15
C ARG A 58 14.18 6.67 12.07
N GLU A 59 15.39 7.19 12.04
CA GLU A 59 16.46 6.82 12.95
C GLU A 59 16.02 6.92 14.43
N THR A 60 16.50 6.01 15.28
CA THR A 60 16.02 5.93 16.68
C THR A 60 16.81 6.79 17.66
N LYS A 61 17.96 7.30 17.25
CA LYS A 61 18.90 8.15 18.01
C LYS A 61 19.68 9.01 17.02
N SER A 62 20.51 9.94 17.50
CA SER A 62 21.38 10.81 16.67
C SER A 62 20.65 11.93 15.91
N ASP A 63 20.98 12.14 14.64
CA ASP A 63 20.63 13.25 13.77
C ASP A 63 19.26 13.08 13.12
N TRP A 64 18.57 11.99 13.46
CA TRP A 64 17.15 11.74 13.17
C TRP A 64 16.89 11.61 11.68
N THR A 65 17.81 10.95 10.96
CA THR A 65 17.67 10.62 9.55
C THR A 65 16.28 10.03 9.29
N THR A 66 15.53 10.65 8.38
CA THR A 66 14.11 10.36 8.14
C THR A 66 13.77 10.35 6.67
N PHE A 67 13.19 9.23 6.24
CA PHE A 67 12.57 9.07 4.93
C PHE A 67 11.07 8.89 5.12
N ALA A 68 10.28 9.82 4.57
CA ALA A 68 8.84 9.82 4.79
C ALA A 68 8.07 10.29 3.56
N GLY A 69 6.97 9.61 3.27
CA GLY A 69 6.08 10.05 2.21
C GLY A 69 4.86 9.16 2.05
N GLN A 70 4.13 9.42 0.97
CA GLN A 70 3.01 8.59 0.57
C GLN A 70 2.90 8.51 -0.96
N ILE A 71 2.31 7.41 -1.44
CA ILE A 71 1.87 7.25 -2.82
C ILE A 71 0.43 6.77 -2.86
N THR A 72 -0.29 7.12 -3.92
CA THR A 72 -1.63 6.61 -4.20
C THR A 72 -1.64 6.01 -5.60
N GLN A 73 -2.10 4.77 -5.71
CA GLN A 73 -2.16 4.05 -6.97
C GLN A 73 -3.56 3.50 -7.21
N ARG A 74 -4.09 3.71 -8.41
CA ARG A 74 -5.30 3.04 -8.88
C ARG A 74 -5.03 1.55 -9.07
N VAL A 75 -5.84 0.71 -8.43
CA VAL A 75 -5.70 -0.76 -8.48
C VAL A 75 -6.84 -1.46 -9.21
N PHE A 76 -7.98 -0.78 -9.39
CA PHE A 76 -9.13 -1.33 -10.11
C PHE A 76 -10.04 -0.23 -10.63
N ASP A 77 -10.60 -0.44 -11.83
CA ASP A 77 -11.57 0.45 -12.44
C ASP A 77 -12.72 -0.37 -13.05
N VAL A 78 -13.88 -0.36 -12.39
CA VAL A 78 -15.03 -1.16 -12.83
C VAL A 78 -15.55 -0.72 -14.20
N GLU A 79 -15.41 0.55 -14.59
CA GLU A 79 -15.93 1.02 -15.88
C GLU A 79 -15.08 0.51 -17.03
N THR A 80 -13.77 0.41 -16.82
CA THR A 80 -12.83 -0.13 -17.81
C THR A 80 -12.88 -1.66 -17.84
N GLU A 81 -12.89 -2.31 -16.67
CA GLU A 81 -12.74 -3.77 -16.56
C GLU A 81 -14.07 -4.52 -16.63
N HIS A 82 -15.16 -3.88 -16.24
CA HIS A 82 -16.53 -4.42 -16.28
C HIS A 82 -17.55 -3.38 -16.80
N PRO A 83 -17.48 -3.00 -18.09
CA PRO A 83 -18.40 -2.01 -18.66
C PRO A 83 -19.88 -2.34 -18.40
N GLY A 84 -20.65 -1.33 -17.99
CA GLY A 84 -22.06 -1.48 -17.63
C GLY A 84 -22.32 -1.98 -16.21
N TRP A 85 -21.29 -2.09 -15.37
CA TRP A 85 -21.39 -2.43 -13.96
C TRP A 85 -20.89 -1.28 -13.07
N ASP A 86 -21.35 -1.27 -11.83
CA ASP A 86 -20.84 -0.45 -10.73
C ASP A 86 -20.41 -1.34 -9.57
N ILE A 87 -19.51 -0.83 -8.73
CA ILE A 87 -19.19 -1.47 -7.45
C ILE A 87 -20.38 -1.30 -6.51
N GLN A 88 -21.00 -2.38 -6.08
CA GLN A 88 -22.03 -2.35 -5.04
C GLN A 88 -21.37 -2.31 -3.66
N SER A 89 -20.46 -3.24 -3.40
CA SER A 89 -19.74 -3.34 -2.12
C SER A 89 -18.34 -3.92 -2.28
N VAL A 90 -17.47 -3.56 -1.33
CA VAL A 90 -16.13 -4.13 -1.13
C VAL A 90 -16.18 -4.92 0.18
N HIS A 91 -15.76 -6.17 0.16
CA HIS A 91 -15.84 -7.10 1.30
C HIS A 91 -14.48 -7.33 1.99
N SER A 92 -13.42 -6.70 1.49
CA SER A 92 -12.07 -6.76 2.09
C SER A 92 -11.87 -5.70 3.16
N GLN A 93 -10.88 -5.90 4.03
CA GLN A 93 -10.46 -4.88 4.98
C GLN A 93 -9.91 -3.65 4.25
N PHE A 94 -10.15 -2.46 4.81
CA PHE A 94 -9.78 -1.19 4.16
C PHE A 94 -8.45 -0.62 4.64
N VAL A 95 -7.89 -1.11 5.75
CA VAL A 95 -6.68 -0.56 6.36
C VAL A 95 -5.82 -1.68 6.92
N ASP A 96 -4.49 -1.58 6.73
CA ASP A 96 -3.48 -2.33 7.47
C ASP A 96 -2.41 -1.36 7.98
N THR A 97 -1.86 -1.64 9.17
CA THR A 97 -0.78 -0.84 9.78
C THR A 97 0.32 -1.76 10.30
N LEU A 98 1.56 -1.32 10.12
CA LEU A 98 2.76 -2.00 10.61
C LEU A 98 3.65 -0.99 11.35
N ASN A 99 4.11 -1.40 12.53
CA ASN A 99 5.09 -0.67 13.33
C ASN A 99 6.19 -1.65 13.71
N VAL A 100 7.40 -1.42 13.23
CA VAL A 100 8.56 -2.28 13.49
C VAL A 100 9.80 -1.42 13.68
N THR A 101 10.88 -2.03 14.12
CA THR A 101 12.19 -1.39 14.14
C THR A 101 13.16 -2.32 13.46
N ASP A 102 13.92 -1.75 12.53
CA ASP A 102 14.91 -2.45 11.75
C ASP A 102 16.29 -1.93 12.18
N PHE A 103 17.16 -2.83 12.63
CA PHE A 103 18.51 -2.51 13.09
C PHE A 103 19.58 -3.27 12.31
N ASP A 104 19.16 -4.06 11.32
CA ASP A 104 20.06 -4.81 10.47
C ASP A 104 19.90 -4.37 9.02
N HIS A 105 20.77 -4.88 8.15
CA HIS A 105 20.78 -4.48 6.74
C HIS A 105 19.95 -5.46 5.87
N ASN A 106 19.15 -6.33 6.49
CA ASN A 106 18.45 -7.39 5.79
C ASN A 106 17.09 -6.92 5.28
N ILE A 107 16.61 -7.59 4.23
CA ILE A 107 15.20 -7.48 3.87
C ILE A 107 14.39 -8.28 4.89
N ASN A 108 13.45 -7.59 5.54
CA ASN A 108 12.57 -8.15 6.54
C ASN A 108 11.17 -8.42 5.97
N SER A 109 10.63 -9.61 6.23
CA SER A 109 9.31 -10.05 5.75
C SER A 109 8.29 -10.09 6.87
N TYR A 110 7.14 -9.45 6.68
CA TYR A 110 6.06 -9.36 7.66
C TYR A 110 4.73 -9.87 7.07
N PRO A 111 4.40 -11.17 7.22
CA PRO A 111 3.13 -11.72 6.75
C PRO A 111 1.92 -11.10 7.46
N ARG A 112 0.82 -10.93 6.71
CA ARG A 112 -0.42 -10.27 7.15
C ARG A 112 -1.65 -11.10 6.76
N GLN A 113 -2.79 -10.85 7.40
CA GLN A 113 -4.05 -11.60 7.19
C GLN A 113 -5.20 -10.72 6.67
N GLY A 114 -4.92 -9.45 6.35
CA GLY A 114 -5.93 -8.43 6.12
C GLY A 114 -5.96 -7.91 4.68
N LEU A 115 -5.99 -6.59 4.52
CA LEU A 115 -5.82 -5.93 3.22
C LEU A 115 -4.51 -6.38 2.53
N VAL A 116 -3.45 -6.41 3.34
CA VAL A 116 -2.11 -6.82 2.94
C VAL A 116 -1.92 -8.30 3.25
N SER A 117 -1.15 -9.00 2.43
CA SER A 117 -0.71 -10.39 2.64
C SER A 117 0.75 -10.46 3.12
N LEU A 118 1.60 -9.54 2.66
CA LEU A 118 3.01 -9.45 3.04
C LEU A 118 3.51 -8.02 2.86
N TYR A 119 4.30 -7.54 3.84
CA TYR A 119 5.24 -6.46 3.63
C TYR A 119 6.65 -7.04 3.51
N GLU A 120 7.40 -6.62 2.50
CA GLU A 120 8.86 -6.77 2.43
C GLU A 120 9.47 -5.39 2.58
N ILE A 121 10.42 -5.24 3.49
CA ILE A 121 10.93 -3.94 3.93
C ILE A 121 12.44 -4.03 4.05
N GLN A 122 13.11 -2.98 3.61
CA GLN A 122 14.51 -2.74 3.95
C GLN A 122 14.63 -1.30 4.42
N GLY A 123 15.08 -1.12 5.65
CA GLY A 123 15.32 0.20 6.23
C GLY A 123 16.75 0.66 5.98
N ASP A 124 17.66 0.17 6.83
CA ASP A 124 19.09 0.42 6.78
C ASP A 124 19.73 -0.44 5.67
N THR A 125 20.58 0.18 4.87
CA THR A 125 21.39 -0.48 3.86
C THR A 125 22.85 -0.24 4.19
N ASP A 126 23.68 -1.30 4.14
CA ASP A 126 25.14 -1.12 4.14
C ASP A 126 25.47 -0.25 2.92
N GLY A 127 25.76 1.03 3.17
CA GLY A 127 26.08 2.05 2.17
C GLY A 127 27.43 1.79 1.47
N GLY A 128 27.83 0.53 1.32
CA GLY A 128 29.11 0.11 0.79
C GLY A 128 30.26 0.34 1.78
N VAL A 129 31.46 0.02 1.31
CA VAL A 129 32.73 0.00 2.10
C VAL A 129 33.12 1.39 2.69
N PHE A 130 32.41 2.46 2.36
CA PHE A 130 32.72 3.84 2.79
C PHE A 130 31.55 4.61 3.44
N GLY A 131 30.42 3.96 3.73
CA GLY A 131 29.20 4.67 4.14
C GLY A 131 28.58 5.38 2.93
N GLY A 132 27.29 5.22 2.73
CA GLY A 132 26.60 5.65 1.53
C GLY A 132 25.14 5.87 1.84
N ASP A 133 24.52 6.75 1.05
CA ASP A 133 23.14 7.17 1.28
C ASP A 133 22.17 5.99 1.23
N ASP A 134 21.43 5.79 2.32
CA ASP A 134 20.34 4.85 2.42
C ASP A 134 19.20 5.19 1.46
N GLN A 135 18.54 4.14 1.00
CA GLN A 135 17.35 4.23 0.15
C GLN A 135 16.29 3.26 0.66
N PRO A 136 15.72 3.51 1.86
CA PRO A 136 14.75 2.61 2.45
C PRO A 136 13.57 2.43 1.52
N TRP A 137 12.98 1.24 1.57
CA TRP A 137 11.84 0.90 0.73
C TRP A 137 10.92 -0.11 1.37
N VAL A 138 9.68 -0.12 0.89
CA VAL A 138 8.69 -1.14 1.21
C VAL A 138 8.05 -1.66 -0.08
N GLN A 139 7.92 -2.98 -0.17
CA GLN A 139 7.07 -3.66 -1.13
C GLN A 139 5.86 -4.28 -0.41
N VAL A 140 4.67 -3.98 -0.93
CA VAL A 140 3.39 -4.41 -0.36
C VAL A 140 2.74 -5.41 -1.30
N PHE A 141 2.40 -6.58 -0.77
CA PHE A 141 1.61 -7.59 -1.45
C PHE A 141 0.21 -7.65 -0.85
N PHE A 142 -0.81 -7.87 -1.68
CA PHE A 142 -2.21 -7.79 -1.27
C PHE A 142 -2.87 -9.17 -1.24
N ASN A 143 -3.81 -9.35 -0.31
CA ASN A 143 -4.82 -10.41 -0.46
C ASN A 143 -5.82 -10.00 -1.57
N PRO A 144 -6.53 -10.95 -2.20
CA PRO A 144 -7.56 -10.62 -3.18
C PRO A 144 -8.62 -9.68 -2.60
N PHE A 145 -9.08 -8.71 -3.41
CA PHE A 145 -10.21 -7.87 -3.03
C PHE A 145 -11.51 -8.48 -3.51
N GLU A 146 -12.38 -8.77 -2.57
CA GLU A 146 -13.68 -9.38 -2.81
C GLU A 146 -14.72 -8.28 -3.05
N LEU A 147 -15.34 -8.27 -4.22
CA LEU A 147 -16.28 -7.23 -4.63
C LEU A 147 -17.64 -7.83 -5.00
N THR A 148 -18.71 -7.11 -4.70
CA THR A 148 -19.98 -7.30 -5.38
C THR A 148 -20.19 -6.15 -6.35
N LEU A 149 -20.44 -6.49 -7.61
CA LEU A 149 -20.83 -5.58 -8.67
C LEU A 149 -22.34 -5.63 -8.86
N VAL A 150 -22.92 -4.50 -9.29
CA VAL A 150 -24.31 -4.37 -9.69
C VAL A 150 -24.39 -3.84 -11.11
N ARG A 151 -25.28 -4.39 -11.93
CA ARG A 151 -25.47 -3.92 -13.31
C ARG A 151 -26.11 -2.53 -13.29
N LYS A 152 -25.53 -1.58 -14.04
CA LYS A 152 -26.13 -0.26 -14.26
C LYS A 152 -27.49 -0.43 -14.92
N VAL A 153 -28.52 0.21 -14.37
CA VAL A 153 -29.84 0.29 -15.03
C VAL A 153 -29.80 1.54 -15.90
N GLU A 154 -29.87 1.39 -17.21
CA GLU A 154 -29.99 2.53 -18.11
C GLU A 154 -31.28 3.29 -17.77
N GLN A 155 -31.15 4.53 -17.30
CA GLN A 155 -32.28 5.45 -17.28
C GLN A 155 -32.53 5.86 -18.74
N LEU A 156 -33.57 5.28 -19.35
CA LEU A 156 -34.15 5.82 -20.57
C LEU A 156 -34.48 7.29 -20.30
N GLN A 157 -33.75 8.20 -20.94
CA GLN A 157 -34.11 9.62 -20.94
C GLN A 157 -35.47 9.74 -21.63
N ALA A 158 -36.47 10.21 -20.88
CA ALA A 158 -37.81 10.51 -21.37
C ALA A 158 -37.83 11.83 -22.15
#